data_AF-A0A9E3BYU4-F1
#
_entry.id   AF-A0A9E3BYU4-F1
#
_cell.length_a   1.000
_cell.length_b   1.000
_cell.length_c   1.000
_cell.angle_alpha   90.00
_cell.angle_beta   90.00
_cell.angle_gamma   90.00
#
_symmetry.space_group_name_H-M   'P 1'
#
loop_
_entity.id
_entity.type
_entity.pdbx_description
1 polymer ?
#
loop_
_entity_poly.entity_id
_entity_poly.type
_entity_poly.pdbx_seq_one_letter_code
_entity_poly.pdbx_strand_id
1 'polypeptide(L)'
;MKVVLGIVGLLAVLGVAYGLAFAGIIPTQKWAAKSPALGKALTALHLAKPKPKAAVVAAAPPSAPAPEQATLDAEKQQIAAERAQLDKDKAALEAQQQQAPAVPAPDAAPPPDSGAKLIALYAAMSPDDLARIFAKLPDPMVVKTLMQMDEKKAGKVFAALPPDRAARLSELMESRTPTHPASAAAPAPATVLQ
;
A
#
# COMPACT_ATOMS: atom_id res chain seq x y z
N MET A 1 -12.26 -19.00 -15.26
CA MET A 1 -11.85 -17.59 -15.04
C MET A 1 -12.98 -16.57 -15.17
N LYS A 2 -13.88 -16.68 -16.16
CA LYS A 2 -15.02 -15.73 -16.35
C LYS A 2 -15.98 -15.61 -15.14
N VAL A 3 -16.23 -16.71 -14.43
CA VAL A 3 -17.11 -16.74 -13.24
C VAL A 3 -16.49 -16.00 -12.04
N VAL A 4 -15.18 -16.14 -11.84
CA VAL A 4 -14.45 -15.46 -10.76
C VAL A 4 -14.41 -13.94 -11.01
N LEU A 5 -14.23 -13.52 -12.26
CA LEU A 5 -14.26 -12.10 -12.63
C LEU A 5 -15.66 -11.48 -12.44
N GLY A 6 -16.73 -12.25 -12.71
CA GLY A 6 -18.11 -11.81 -12.45
C GLY A 6 -18.43 -11.64 -10.97
N ILE A 7 -17.94 -12.55 -10.11
CA ILE A 7 -18.16 -12.48 -8.65
C ILE A 7 -17.39 -11.31 -8.03
N VAL A 8 -16.16 -11.06 -8.48
CA VAL A 8 -15.36 -9.90 -8.02
C VAL A 8 -16.01 -8.58 -8.44
N GLY A 9 -16.54 -8.50 -9.67
CA GLY A 9 -17.30 -7.33 -10.11
C GLY A 9 -18.57 -7.09 -9.28
N LEU A 10 -19.31 -8.15 -8.95
CA LEU A 10 -20.51 -8.06 -8.10
C LEU A 10 -20.16 -7.58 -6.68
N LEU A 11 -19.09 -8.11 -6.08
CA LEU A 11 -18.63 -7.71 -4.74
C LEU A 11 -18.14 -6.26 -4.71
N ALA A 12 -17.48 -5.80 -5.78
CA ALA A 12 -17.07 -4.40 -5.89
C ALA A 12 -18.29 -3.47 -5.94
N VAL A 13 -19.32 -3.80 -6.73
CA VAL A 13 -20.56 -2.99 -6.78
C VAL A 13 -21.30 -3.02 -5.44
N LEU A 14 -21.33 -4.17 -4.76
CA LEU A 14 -21.97 -4.30 -3.45
C LEU A 14 -21.21 -3.52 -2.37
N GLY A 15 -19.87 -3.54 -2.40
CA GLY A 15 -19.01 -2.78 -1.49
C GLY A 15 -19.14 -1.27 -1.70
N VAL A 16 -19.24 -0.82 -2.94
CA VAL A 16 -19.50 0.60 -3.27
C VAL A 16 -20.88 1.01 -2.76
N ALA A 17 -21.93 0.21 -3.02
CA ALA A 17 -23.27 0.48 -2.50
C ALA A 17 -23.33 0.50 -0.97
N TYR A 18 -22.58 -0.37 -0.30
CA TYR A 18 -22.50 -0.42 1.16
C TYR A 18 -21.72 0.76 1.75
N GLY A 19 -20.62 1.18 1.11
CA GLY A 19 -19.87 2.38 1.50
C GLY A 19 -20.69 3.66 1.35
N LEU A 20 -21.49 3.76 0.29
CA LEU A 20 -22.42 4.88 0.07
C LEU A 20 -23.61 4.88 1.03
N ALA A 21 -24.05 3.71 1.52
CA ALA A 21 -25.07 3.60 2.56
C ALA A 21 -24.53 3.98 3.95
N PHE A 22 -23.28 3.61 4.28
CA PHE A 22 -22.64 3.95 5.54
C PHE A 22 -22.29 5.44 5.66
N ALA A 23 -21.95 6.09 4.55
CA ALA A 23 -21.69 7.54 4.49
C ALA A 23 -22.94 8.42 4.65
N GLY A 24 -24.14 7.86 4.79
CA GLY A 24 -25.38 8.62 5.02
C GLY A 24 -25.87 9.47 3.84
N ILE A 25 -25.27 9.31 2.65
CA ILE A 25 -25.54 10.13 1.44
C ILE A 25 -26.84 9.69 0.74
N ILE A 26 -27.33 8.46 0.97
CA ILE A 26 -28.53 7.93 0.33
C ILE A 26 -29.64 7.71 1.38
N PRO A 27 -30.83 8.35 1.25
CA PRO A 27 -31.98 8.08 2.10
C PRO A 27 -32.57 6.70 1.78
N THR A 28 -32.03 5.65 2.42
CA THR A 28 -32.49 4.25 2.29
C THR A 28 -33.97 4.08 2.63
N GLN A 29 -34.57 5.02 3.37
CA GLN A 29 -36.02 5.08 3.62
C GLN A 29 -36.86 5.22 2.33
N LYS A 30 -36.39 5.96 1.31
CA LYS A 30 -37.14 6.11 0.05
C LYS A 30 -37.03 4.89 -0.87
N TRP A 31 -36.01 4.06 -0.69
CA TRP A 31 -35.81 2.81 -1.45
C TRP A 31 -36.47 1.60 -0.78
N ALA A 32 -36.50 1.54 0.56
CA ALA A 32 -37.23 0.50 1.30
C ALA A 32 -38.75 0.57 1.08
N ALA A 33 -39.31 1.76 0.85
CA ALA A 33 -40.72 1.93 0.47
C ALA A 33 -41.03 1.47 -0.97
N LYS A 34 -40.02 1.29 -1.82
CA LYS A 34 -40.17 0.95 -3.25
C LYS A 34 -40.03 -0.55 -3.53
N SER A 35 -39.45 -1.31 -2.60
CA SER A 35 -39.27 -2.76 -2.72
C SER A 35 -39.67 -3.50 -1.42
N PRO A 36 -40.86 -4.13 -1.36
CA PRO A 36 -41.38 -4.79 -0.16
C PRO A 36 -40.54 -5.99 0.31
N ALA A 37 -39.77 -6.63 -0.60
CA ALA A 37 -38.83 -7.70 -0.25
C ALA A 37 -37.64 -7.19 0.59
N LEU A 38 -37.21 -5.95 0.36
CA LEU A 38 -36.11 -5.31 1.07
C LEU A 38 -36.54 -4.89 2.48
N GLY A 39 -37.80 -4.46 2.64
CA GLY A 39 -38.41 -4.22 3.95
C GLY A 39 -38.39 -5.48 4.82
N LYS A 40 -38.81 -6.63 4.28
CA LYS A 40 -38.81 -7.90 5.02
C LYS A 40 -37.42 -8.36 5.45
N ALA A 41 -36.40 -8.17 4.62
CA ALA A 41 -35.00 -8.48 4.96
C ALA A 41 -34.45 -7.59 6.08
N LEU A 42 -34.78 -6.29 6.06
CA LEU A 42 -34.38 -5.35 7.12
C LEU A 42 -35.08 -5.61 8.46
N THR A 43 -36.33 -6.09 8.43
CA THR A 43 -37.06 -6.52 9.63
C THR A 43 -36.51 -7.84 10.18
N ALA A 44 -36.16 -8.80 9.32
CA ALA A 44 -35.54 -10.07 9.73
C ALA A 44 -34.15 -9.88 10.34
N LEU A 45 -33.41 -8.85 9.93
CA LEU A 45 -32.12 -8.45 10.53
C LEU A 45 -32.24 -7.50 11.73
N HIS A 46 -33.43 -7.27 12.30
CA HIS A 46 -33.67 -6.37 13.44
C HIS A 46 -33.16 -4.92 13.25
N LEU A 47 -32.92 -4.47 12.02
CA LEU A 47 -32.34 -3.16 11.70
C LEU A 47 -33.40 -2.05 11.54
N ALA A 48 -34.68 -2.44 11.43
CA ALA A 48 -35.80 -1.51 11.33
C ALA A 48 -36.42 -1.26 12.72
N LYS A 49 -35.97 -0.19 13.39
CA LYS A 49 -36.59 0.31 14.62
C LYS A 49 -37.99 0.87 14.30
N PRO A 50 -39.08 0.41 14.96
CA PRO A 50 -40.40 0.98 14.76
C PRO A 50 -40.45 2.40 15.32
N LYS A 51 -40.91 3.35 14.50
CA LYS A 51 -41.12 4.76 14.87
C LYS A 51 -42.30 4.83 15.87
N PRO A 52 -42.14 5.39 17.09
CA PRO A 52 -43.25 5.57 18.01
C PRO A 52 -44.24 6.58 17.43
N LYS A 53 -45.53 6.24 17.45
CA LYS A 53 -46.63 7.17 17.18
C LYS A 53 -46.54 8.33 18.17
N ALA A 54 -46.65 9.54 17.65
CA ALA A 54 -46.86 10.74 18.43
C ALA A 54 -48.09 10.55 19.33
N ALA A 55 -47.84 10.38 20.63
CA ALA A 55 -48.83 10.57 21.67
C ALA A 55 -48.45 11.84 22.43
N VAL A 56 -49.34 12.82 22.29
CA VAL A 56 -49.63 13.95 23.18
C VAL A 56 -48.92 13.89 24.53
N VAL A 57 -48.10 14.89 24.86
CA VAL A 57 -47.82 15.26 26.26
C VAL A 57 -47.83 16.78 26.40
N ALA A 58 -48.83 17.24 27.15
CA ALA A 58 -48.91 18.56 27.75
C ALA A 58 -47.91 18.67 28.93
N ALA A 59 -47.34 19.87 29.09
CA ALA A 59 -46.75 20.50 30.29
C ALA A 59 -46.11 19.67 31.45
N ALA A 60 -44.84 20.04 31.73
CA ALA A 60 -44.02 19.96 32.98
C ALA A 60 -43.30 18.64 33.35
N PRO A 61 -42.12 18.61 34.07
CA PRO A 61 -41.13 19.64 34.49
C PRO A 61 -39.66 19.32 34.04
N PRO A 62 -38.62 20.14 34.35
CA PRO A 62 -37.22 19.83 34.01
C PRO A 62 -36.56 18.93 35.07
N SER A 63 -36.33 17.65 34.78
CA SER A 63 -35.48 16.75 35.58
C SER A 63 -35.09 15.48 34.81
N ALA A 64 -33.81 15.37 34.41
CA ALA A 64 -32.94 14.17 34.49
C ALA A 64 -31.76 14.23 33.49
N PRO A 65 -30.52 14.51 33.93
CA PRO A 65 -29.30 14.32 33.12
C PRO A 65 -28.77 12.87 33.10
N ALA A 66 -29.58 11.88 33.51
CA ALA A 66 -29.09 10.55 33.88
C ALA A 66 -28.63 9.61 32.74
N PRO A 67 -29.27 9.55 31.55
CA PRO A 67 -28.88 8.57 30.53
C PRO A 67 -27.69 9.01 29.67
N GLU A 68 -27.57 10.30 29.38
CA GLU A 68 -26.47 10.84 28.54
C GLU A 68 -25.12 10.87 29.28
N GLN A 69 -25.11 11.14 30.59
CA GLN A 69 -23.87 11.10 31.36
C GLN A 69 -23.32 9.67 31.46
N ALA A 70 -24.18 8.68 31.69
CA ALA A 70 -23.78 7.28 31.75
C ALA A 70 -23.18 6.78 30.42
N THR A 71 -23.69 7.23 29.27
CA THR A 71 -23.11 6.89 27.96
C THR A 71 -21.76 7.56 27.75
N LEU A 72 -21.62 8.83 28.13
CA LEU A 72 -20.35 9.55 28.00
C LEU A 72 -19.26 8.98 28.90
N ASP A 73 -19.60 8.54 30.11
CA ASP A 73 -18.65 7.91 31.02
C ASP A 73 -18.24 6.51 30.52
N ALA A 74 -19.17 5.76 29.93
CA ALA A 74 -18.86 4.49 29.27
C ALA A 74 -17.95 4.67 28.04
N GLU A 75 -18.20 5.67 27.19
CA GLU A 75 -17.34 6.00 26.05
C GLU A 75 -15.94 6.45 26.49
N LYS A 76 -15.85 7.29 27.53
CA LYS A 76 -14.55 7.72 28.08
C LYS A 76 -13.75 6.53 28.62
N GLN A 77 -14.40 5.57 29.28
CA GLN A 77 -13.75 4.36 29.77
C GLN A 77 -13.26 3.48 28.62
N GLN A 78 -14.04 3.33 27.55
CA GLN A 78 -13.63 2.59 26.36
C GLN A 78 -12.42 3.24 25.68
N ILE A 79 -12.46 4.56 25.47
CA ILE A 79 -11.34 5.31 24.86
C ILE A 79 -10.07 5.19 25.74
N ALA A 80 -10.20 5.25 27.06
CA ALA A 80 -9.07 5.11 27.97
C ALA A 80 -8.46 3.70 27.90
N ALA A 81 -9.30 2.65 27.86
CA ALA A 81 -8.84 1.28 27.71
C ALA A 81 -8.16 1.05 26.35
N GLU A 82 -8.71 1.60 25.27
CA GLU A 82 -8.18 1.46 23.92
C GLU A 82 -6.84 2.18 23.75
N ARG A 83 -6.71 3.39 24.32
CA ARG A 83 -5.41 4.10 24.37
C ARG A 83 -4.36 3.33 25.16
N ALA A 84 -4.72 2.77 26.31
CA ALA A 84 -3.80 1.96 27.10
C ALA A 84 -3.34 0.69 26.36
N GLN A 85 -4.19 0.14 25.49
CA GLN A 85 -3.83 -0.99 24.63
C GLN A 85 -2.85 -0.56 23.53
N LEU A 86 -3.14 0.55 22.85
CA LEU A 86 -2.28 1.10 21.80
C LEU A 86 -0.90 1.50 22.33
N ASP A 87 -0.81 2.07 23.53
CA ASP A 87 0.47 2.39 24.15
C ASP A 87 1.30 1.13 24.46
N LYS A 88 0.67 0.04 24.89
CA LYS A 88 1.34 -1.26 25.09
C LYS A 88 1.83 -1.85 23.78
N ASP A 89 0.99 -1.83 22.75
CA ASP A 89 1.33 -2.37 21.43
C ASP A 89 2.47 -1.57 20.80
N LYS A 90 2.43 -0.23 20.94
CA LYS A 90 3.50 0.65 20.48
C LYS A 90 4.81 0.39 21.21
N ALA A 91 4.78 0.27 22.55
CA ALA A 91 5.96 -0.07 23.33
C ALA A 91 6.51 -1.46 22.98
N ALA A 92 5.64 -2.44 22.71
CA ALA A 92 6.04 -3.78 22.28
C ALA A 92 6.68 -3.76 20.88
N LEU A 93 6.12 -2.99 19.95
CA LEU A 93 6.67 -2.78 18.61
C LEU A 93 8.02 -2.06 18.66
N GLU A 94 8.16 -1.03 19.50
CA GLU A 94 9.43 -0.31 19.69
C GLU A 94 10.49 -1.23 20.32
N ALA A 95 10.12 -2.03 21.33
CA ALA A 95 11.03 -3.02 21.91
C ALA A 95 11.44 -4.09 20.88
N GLN A 96 10.50 -4.53 20.04
CA GLN A 96 10.78 -5.49 18.97
C GLN A 96 11.65 -4.88 17.85
N GLN A 97 11.49 -3.59 17.53
CA GLN A 97 12.36 -2.86 16.61
C GLN A 97 13.76 -2.65 17.17
N GLN A 98 13.91 -2.43 18.48
CA GLN A 98 15.21 -2.31 19.14
C GLN A 98 15.93 -3.66 19.30
N GLN A 99 15.16 -4.75 19.42
CA GLN A 99 15.71 -6.12 19.49
C GLN A 99 15.96 -6.72 18.10
N ALA A 100 15.28 -6.24 17.07
CA ALA A 100 15.64 -6.57 15.70
C ALA A 100 17.05 -6.04 15.44
N PRO A 101 18.00 -6.87 14.97
CA PRO A 101 19.32 -6.37 14.58
C PRO A 101 19.07 -5.24 13.58
N ALA A 102 19.60 -4.06 13.90
CA ALA A 102 19.42 -2.85 13.10
C ALA A 102 19.59 -3.22 11.63
N VAL A 103 18.49 -3.21 10.87
CA VAL A 103 18.59 -3.35 9.42
C VAL A 103 19.49 -2.21 9.02
N PRO A 104 20.71 -2.49 8.49
CA PRO A 104 21.62 -1.43 8.12
C PRO A 104 20.83 -0.48 7.22
N ALA A 105 20.88 0.82 7.53
CA ALA A 105 20.23 1.84 6.73
C ALA A 105 20.49 1.55 5.23
N PRO A 106 19.57 1.88 4.32
CA PRO A 106 19.78 1.65 2.89
C PRO A 106 21.10 2.26 2.34
N ASP A 107 21.74 3.17 3.09
CA ASP A 107 23.04 3.80 2.82
C ASP A 107 24.23 3.27 3.65
N ALA A 108 24.02 2.30 4.55
CA ALA A 108 25.13 1.60 5.19
C ALA A 108 25.79 0.70 4.14
N ALA A 109 26.78 1.29 3.47
CA ALA A 109 27.57 0.64 2.45
C ALA A 109 28.05 -0.72 2.99
N PRO A 110 27.78 -1.83 2.27
CA PRO A 110 28.35 -3.10 2.66
C PRO A 110 29.88 -2.95 2.76
N PRO A 111 30.55 -3.70 3.66
CA PRO A 111 32.01 -3.63 3.78
C PRO A 111 32.63 -3.71 2.38
N PRO A 112 33.54 -2.78 2.02
CA PRO A 112 33.97 -2.57 0.64
C PRO A 112 34.52 -3.84 -0.02
N ASP A 113 34.99 -4.78 0.79
CA ASP A 113 35.58 -6.04 0.33
C ASP A 113 34.57 -7.13 -0.04
N SER A 114 33.35 -7.12 0.52
CA SER A 114 32.41 -8.23 0.32
C SER A 114 31.77 -8.20 -1.06
N GLY A 115 31.45 -7.01 -1.58
CA GLY A 115 30.96 -6.84 -2.94
C GLY A 115 32.05 -7.15 -3.98
N ALA A 116 33.26 -6.64 -3.77
CA ALA A 116 34.39 -6.84 -4.67
C ALA A 116 34.78 -8.32 -4.81
N LYS A 117 34.80 -9.08 -3.70
CA LYS A 117 35.07 -10.53 -3.72
C LYS A 117 34.02 -11.32 -4.50
N LEU A 118 32.74 -10.96 -4.37
CA LEU A 118 31.66 -11.61 -5.13
C LEU A 118 31.76 -11.29 -6.63
N ILE A 119 32.04 -10.04 -6.98
CA ILE A 119 32.28 -9.64 -8.38
C ILE A 119 33.48 -10.40 -8.95
N ALA A 120 34.58 -10.54 -8.20
CA ALA A 120 35.75 -11.29 -8.63
C ALA A 120 35.45 -12.78 -8.84
N LEU A 121 34.65 -13.38 -7.96
CA LEU A 121 34.21 -14.77 -8.10
C LEU A 121 33.35 -14.95 -9.36
N TYR A 122 32.40 -14.05 -9.60
CA TYR A 122 31.61 -14.04 -10.82
C TYR A 122 32.49 -13.75 -12.06
N ALA A 123 33.52 -12.91 -11.93
CA ALA A 123 34.49 -12.64 -12.99
C ALA A 123 35.35 -13.85 -13.35
N ALA A 124 35.48 -14.85 -12.48
CA ALA A 124 36.14 -16.13 -12.81
C ALA A 124 35.20 -17.18 -13.44
N MET A 125 33.87 -17.00 -13.35
CA MET A 125 32.88 -17.97 -13.82
C MET A 125 32.57 -17.86 -15.34
N SER A 126 32.11 -18.93 -15.97
CA SER A 126 31.60 -18.90 -17.35
C SER A 126 30.39 -17.96 -17.51
N PRO A 127 30.25 -17.22 -18.63
CA PRO A 127 29.07 -16.40 -18.91
C PRO A 127 27.76 -17.20 -18.90
N ASP A 128 27.76 -18.44 -19.41
CA ASP A 128 26.58 -19.31 -19.43
C ASP A 128 26.12 -19.71 -18.03
N ASP A 129 27.06 -20.02 -17.14
CA ASP A 129 26.74 -20.40 -15.77
C ASP A 129 26.24 -19.20 -14.96
N LEU A 130 26.81 -18.02 -15.19
CA LEU A 130 26.29 -16.78 -14.63
C LEU A 130 24.86 -16.49 -15.10
N ALA A 131 24.56 -16.67 -16.39
CA ALA A 131 23.22 -16.48 -16.90
C ALA A 131 22.20 -17.42 -16.23
N ARG A 132 22.57 -18.67 -15.94
CA ARG A 132 21.72 -19.62 -15.20
C ARG A 132 21.49 -19.21 -13.74
N ILE A 133 22.51 -18.65 -13.08
CA ILE A 133 22.39 -18.14 -11.71
C ILE A 133 21.52 -16.87 -11.71
N PHE A 134 21.81 -15.93 -12.60
CA PHE A 134 21.05 -14.69 -12.74
C PHE A 134 19.60 -14.96 -13.16
N ALA A 135 19.32 -16.06 -13.86
CA ALA A 135 17.97 -16.52 -14.15
C ALA A 135 17.13 -16.84 -12.89
N LYS A 136 17.76 -17.04 -11.71
CA LYS A 136 17.06 -17.32 -10.44
C LYS A 136 17.18 -16.21 -9.41
N LEU A 137 18.06 -15.23 -9.62
CA LEU A 137 18.24 -14.10 -8.71
C LEU A 137 17.19 -13.01 -8.93
N PRO A 138 16.93 -12.14 -7.94
CA PRO A 138 16.09 -10.96 -8.12
C PRO A 138 16.80 -9.89 -8.97
N ASP A 139 16.04 -9.29 -9.89
CA ASP A 139 16.52 -8.28 -10.83
C ASP A 139 17.33 -7.12 -10.22
N PRO A 140 16.95 -6.50 -9.08
CA PRO A 140 17.74 -5.40 -8.50
C PRO A 140 19.15 -5.80 -8.09
N MET A 141 19.39 -7.07 -7.71
CA MET A 141 20.73 -7.57 -7.41
C MET A 141 21.52 -7.82 -8.69
N VAL A 142 20.90 -8.44 -9.70
CA VAL A 142 21.53 -8.72 -10.99
C VAL A 142 22.00 -7.43 -11.66
N VAL A 143 21.16 -6.39 -11.67
CA VAL A 143 21.50 -5.06 -12.17
C VAL A 143 22.72 -4.49 -11.44
N LYS A 144 22.71 -4.50 -10.10
CA LYS A 144 23.82 -3.99 -9.29
C LYS A 144 25.14 -4.72 -9.58
N THR A 145 25.08 -6.04 -9.76
CA THR A 145 26.25 -6.87 -10.07
C THR A 145 26.76 -6.63 -11.49
N LEU A 146 25.87 -6.55 -12.49
CA LEU A 146 26.23 -6.29 -13.88
C LEU A 146 26.90 -4.93 -14.07
N MET A 147 26.42 -3.89 -13.37
CA MET A 147 27.01 -2.54 -13.42
C MET A 147 28.42 -2.44 -12.82
N GLN A 148 28.80 -3.41 -11.98
CA GLN A 148 30.14 -3.47 -11.35
C GLN A 148 31.08 -4.45 -12.07
N MET A 149 30.59 -5.13 -13.12
CA MET A 149 31.35 -6.10 -13.91
C MET A 149 31.90 -5.46 -15.19
N ASP A 150 32.97 -6.01 -15.73
CA ASP A 150 33.54 -5.60 -17.02
C ASP A 150 32.49 -5.68 -18.15
N GLU A 151 32.44 -4.64 -18.98
CA GLU A 151 31.43 -4.47 -20.04
C GLU A 151 31.43 -5.62 -21.06
N LYS A 152 32.61 -6.14 -21.44
CA LYS A 152 32.70 -7.26 -22.40
C LYS A 152 32.12 -8.52 -21.81
N LYS A 153 32.36 -8.75 -20.52
CA LYS A 153 31.80 -9.91 -19.82
C LYS A 153 30.30 -9.76 -19.58
N ALA A 154 29.85 -8.56 -19.18
CA ALA A 154 28.44 -8.24 -19.04
C ALA A 154 27.69 -8.49 -20.36
N GLY A 155 28.24 -8.04 -21.50
CA GLY A 155 27.66 -8.30 -22.82
C GLY A 155 27.53 -9.80 -23.14
N LYS A 156 28.54 -10.61 -22.81
CA LYS A 156 28.46 -12.08 -22.97
C LYS A 156 27.40 -12.72 -22.08
N VAL A 157 27.24 -12.25 -20.84
CA VAL A 157 26.20 -12.73 -19.93
C VAL A 157 24.81 -12.32 -20.43
N PHE A 158 24.65 -11.10 -20.95
CA PHE A 158 23.41 -10.64 -21.59
C PHE A 158 23.04 -11.50 -22.80
N ALA A 159 24.02 -11.89 -23.62
CA ALA A 159 23.81 -12.78 -24.76
C ALA A 159 23.37 -14.20 -24.36
N ALA A 160 23.78 -14.67 -23.18
CA ALA A 160 23.41 -15.98 -22.64
C ALA A 160 22.09 -15.97 -21.83
N LEU A 161 21.53 -14.79 -21.54
CA LEU A 161 20.26 -14.64 -20.83
C LEU A 161 19.05 -14.81 -21.78
N PRO A 162 17.87 -15.20 -21.26
CA PRO A 162 16.63 -15.16 -22.03
C PRO A 162 16.34 -13.74 -22.54
N PRO A 163 15.88 -13.57 -23.80
CA PRO A 163 15.74 -12.26 -24.44
C PRO A 163 14.77 -11.33 -23.69
N ASP A 164 13.64 -11.86 -23.21
CA ASP A 164 12.67 -11.08 -22.41
C ASP A 164 13.28 -10.52 -21.13
N ARG A 165 14.22 -11.25 -20.54
CA ARG A 165 14.86 -10.85 -19.29
C ARG A 165 15.98 -9.87 -19.53
N ALA A 166 16.78 -10.07 -20.57
CA ALA A 166 17.79 -9.11 -21.01
C ALA A 166 17.15 -7.72 -21.22
N ALA A 167 16.03 -7.65 -21.94
CA ALA A 167 15.29 -6.42 -22.16
C ALA A 167 14.86 -5.73 -20.86
N ARG A 168 14.25 -6.48 -19.92
CA ARG A 168 13.84 -5.93 -18.62
C ARG A 168 15.02 -5.42 -17.79
N LEU A 169 16.14 -6.13 -17.79
CA LEU A 169 17.33 -5.71 -17.06
C LEU A 169 17.95 -4.45 -17.65
N SER A 170 17.94 -4.30 -18.98
CA SER A 170 18.38 -3.09 -19.67
C SER A 170 17.51 -1.88 -19.30
N GLU A 171 16.18 -2.04 -19.31
CA GLU A 171 15.25 -0.98 -18.90
C GLU A 171 15.50 -0.55 -17.44
N LEU A 172 15.71 -1.50 -16.53
CA LEU A 172 16.03 -1.22 -15.12
C LEU A 172 17.38 -0.54 -14.92
N MET A 173 18.35 -0.79 -15.81
CA MET A 173 19.66 -0.12 -15.79
C MET A 173 19.54 1.33 -16.26
N GLU A 174 18.72 1.60 -17.27
CA GLU A 174 18.48 2.94 -17.80
C GLU A 174 17.60 3.80 -16.88
N SER A 175 16.55 3.21 -16.28
CA SER A 175 15.69 3.93 -15.32
C SER A 175 16.41 4.34 -14.03
N ARG A 176 17.55 3.72 -13.73
CA ARG A 176 18.39 4.03 -12.55
C ARG A 176 19.48 5.04 -12.83
N THR A 177 19.80 5.34 -14.09
CA THR A 177 20.61 6.51 -14.39
C THR A 177 19.73 7.74 -14.22
N PRO A 178 19.97 8.62 -13.22
CA PRO A 178 19.33 9.92 -13.21
C PRO A 178 19.81 10.65 -14.47
N THR A 179 19.00 10.62 -15.52
CA THR A 179 19.16 11.51 -16.67
C THR A 179 19.06 12.93 -16.14
N HIS A 180 20.21 13.56 -15.95
CA HIS A 180 20.34 14.98 -15.69
C HIS A 180 19.82 15.74 -16.92
N PRO A 181 18.72 16.51 -16.86
CA PRO A 181 18.32 17.35 -17.97
C PRO A 181 19.16 18.63 -17.92
N ALA A 182 20.41 18.57 -18.37
CA ALA A 182 21.19 19.77 -18.64
C ALA A 182 22.17 19.55 -19.80
N SER A 183 21.64 19.35 -21.01
CA SER A 183 22.30 19.83 -22.24
C SER A 183 21.33 19.77 -23.42
N ALA A 184 20.19 20.45 -23.28
CA ALA A 184 19.44 20.92 -24.43
C ALA A 184 19.64 22.44 -24.47
N ALA A 185 20.68 22.84 -25.19
CA ALA A 185 20.85 24.12 -25.86
C ALA A 185 19.73 25.15 -25.65
N ALA A 186 19.99 26.13 -24.77
CA ALA A 186 19.40 27.45 -24.90
C ALA A 186 20.36 28.30 -25.75
N PRO A 187 19.97 28.81 -26.93
CA PRO A 187 20.77 29.81 -27.63
C PRO A 187 20.76 31.11 -26.79
N ALA A 188 21.95 31.65 -26.54
CA ALA A 188 22.14 32.92 -25.84
C ALA A 188 21.33 34.05 -26.51
N PRO A 189 20.63 34.93 -25.76
CA PRO A 189 20.14 36.17 -26.32
C PRO A 189 21.33 37.09 -26.60
N ALA A 190 21.50 37.45 -27.86
CA ALA A 190 22.42 38.50 -28.28
C ALA A 190 22.04 39.82 -27.58
N THR A 191 22.91 40.29 -26.70
CA THR A 191 22.87 41.65 -26.16
C THR A 191 23.07 42.64 -27.30
N VAL A 192 21.99 43.33 -27.67
CA VAL A 192 22.02 44.51 -28.53
C VAL A 192 22.58 45.67 -27.71
N LEU A 193 23.72 46.20 -28.16
CA LEU A 193 24.30 47.48 -27.72
C LEU A 193 23.34 48.62 -28.11
N GLN A 194 22.93 49.42 -27.12
CA GLN A 194 22.55 50.83 -27.29
C GLN A 194 23.55 51.70 -26.53
#